data_AF-A0A1J3GFY4-F1
#
_entry.id   AF-A0A1J3GFY4-F1
#
_cell.length_a   1.000
_cell.length_b   1.000
_cell.length_c   1.000
_cell.angle_alpha   90.00
_cell.angle_beta   90.00
_cell.angle_gamma   90.00
#
_symmetry.space_group_name_H-M   'P 1'
#
loop_
_entity.id
_entity.type
_entity.pdbx_description
1 polymer ?
#
loop_
_entity_poly.entity_id
_entity_poly.type
_entity_poly.pdbx_seq_one_letter_code
_entity_poly.pdbx_strand_id
1 'polypeptide(L)'
;GKVPQALRDREKNGLNLSIKENQQLCQDDKCKDESKSKLLVPVVASVVSFVIIVAVMATIFVSKKKRKLKVNRRTPINKLVILSKKKKFTYSEIEAMTNNFERAIGEGGFGTVYHGSLNDIEQVAVKVLS
;
A
#
# COMPACT_ATOMS: atom_id res chain seq x y z
N GLY A 1 -6.98 18.48 -47.01
CA GLY A 1 -5.84 18.13 -47.87
C GLY A 1 -4.82 19.26 -47.87
N LYS A 2 -3.55 18.99 -48.18
CA LYS A 2 -2.52 20.06 -48.27
C LYS A 2 -2.79 20.95 -49.48
N VAL A 3 -2.49 22.25 -49.35
CA VAL A 3 -2.51 23.18 -50.50
C VAL A 3 -1.44 22.74 -51.52
N PRO A 4 -1.76 22.61 -52.82
CA PRO A 4 -0.76 22.30 -53.84
C PRO A 4 0.36 23.34 -53.90
N GLN A 5 1.62 22.91 -54.11
CA GLN A 5 2.78 23.82 -54.13
C GLN A 5 2.68 24.91 -55.21
N ALA A 6 2.11 24.59 -56.37
CA ALA A 6 1.90 25.55 -57.45
C ALA A 6 1.07 26.78 -57.03
N LEU A 7 0.18 26.65 -56.05
CA LEU A 7 -0.60 27.77 -55.52
C LEU A 7 0.19 28.59 -54.49
N ARG A 8 1.04 27.94 -53.69
CA ARG A 8 1.95 28.62 -52.75
C ARG A 8 3.02 29.46 -53.47
N ASP A 9 3.52 28.99 -54.61
CA ASP A 9 4.50 29.76 -55.38
C ASP A 9 3.87 30.97 -56.06
N ARG A 10 2.56 30.91 -56.37
CA ARG A 10 1.81 32.06 -56.90
C ARG A 10 1.46 33.07 -55.83
N GLU A 11 1.27 32.66 -54.57
CA GLU A 11 1.09 33.57 -53.43
C GLU A 11 2.29 34.52 -53.28
N LYS A 12 3.52 33.99 -53.45
CA LYS A 12 4.74 34.80 -53.46
C LYS A 12 4.81 35.84 -54.59
N ASN A 13 4.03 35.65 -55.65
CA ASN A 13 3.92 36.54 -56.80
C ASN A 13 2.66 37.44 -56.74
N GLY A 14 2.04 37.58 -55.56
CA GLY A 14 0.92 38.50 -55.33
C GLY A 14 -0.48 37.88 -55.37
N LEU A 15 -0.60 36.56 -55.45
CA LEU A 15 -1.90 35.88 -55.33
C LEU A 15 -2.36 35.89 -53.86
N ASN A 16 -3.57 36.39 -53.58
CA ASN A 16 -4.13 36.37 -52.23
C ASN A 16 -4.96 35.10 -51.99
N LEU A 17 -4.51 34.21 -51.10
CA LEU A 17 -5.20 32.96 -50.75
C LEU A 17 -6.02 33.13 -49.46
N SER A 18 -7.35 33.15 -49.57
CA SER A 18 -8.23 33.13 -48.38
C SER A 18 -8.52 31.68 -47.96
N ILE A 19 -7.72 31.15 -47.02
CA ILE A 19 -7.84 29.77 -46.53
C ILE A 19 -8.56 29.72 -45.17
N LYS A 20 -8.87 30.87 -44.58
CA LYS A 20 -9.31 31.02 -43.18
C LYS A 20 -10.63 30.30 -42.85
N GLU A 21 -11.47 29.99 -43.84
CA GLU A 21 -12.80 29.39 -43.61
C GLU A 21 -12.89 27.90 -43.97
N ASN A 22 -11.84 27.31 -44.55
CA ASN A 22 -11.88 25.90 -44.94
C ASN A 22 -11.03 25.05 -43.98
N GLN A 23 -11.71 24.52 -42.96
CA GLN A 23 -11.15 23.78 -41.83
C GLN A 23 -10.34 22.52 -42.23
N GLN A 24 -10.42 22.09 -43.49
CA GLN A 24 -9.69 20.93 -44.04
C GLN A 24 -8.38 21.26 -44.78
N LEU A 25 -7.97 22.52 -44.95
CA LEU A 25 -6.72 22.86 -45.66
C LEU A 25 -5.65 23.47 -44.75
N CYS A 26 -4.53 22.75 -44.57
CA CYS A 26 -3.36 23.23 -43.83
C CYS A 26 -2.37 23.94 -44.76
N GLN A 27 -1.88 25.12 -44.34
CA GLN A 27 -0.92 25.93 -45.11
C GLN A 27 0.55 25.49 -44.88
N ASP A 28 0.86 24.75 -43.81
CA ASP A 28 2.20 24.28 -43.47
C ASP A 28 2.28 22.78 -43.16
N ASP A 29 3.50 22.22 -43.22
CA ASP A 29 3.82 20.80 -42.95
C ASP A 29 3.49 20.34 -41.51
N LYS A 30 3.06 21.25 -40.65
CA LYS A 30 2.61 20.94 -39.29
C LYS A 30 1.11 21.16 -39.17
N CYS A 31 0.31 20.28 -39.79
CA CYS A 31 -1.00 19.99 -39.21
C CYS A 31 -0.73 19.34 -37.84
N LYS A 32 -0.62 20.15 -36.79
CA LYS A 32 -0.36 19.67 -35.43
C LYS A 32 -1.71 19.27 -34.85
N ASP A 33 -1.91 17.97 -34.61
CA ASP A 33 -3.03 17.46 -33.83
C ASP A 33 -3.05 18.14 -32.45
N GLU A 34 -3.95 19.12 -32.28
CA GLU A 34 -4.32 19.79 -31.03
C GLU A 34 -5.05 18.85 -30.03
N SER A 35 -4.88 17.52 -30.17
CA SER A 35 -5.49 16.50 -29.30
C SER A 35 -4.48 15.73 -28.45
N LYS A 36 -3.17 15.86 -28.72
CA LYS A 36 -2.13 15.07 -28.04
C LYS A 36 -1.63 15.68 -26.72
N SER A 37 -1.85 16.97 -26.47
CA SER A 37 -1.39 17.65 -25.24
C SER A 37 -2.37 17.59 -24.07
N LYS A 38 -3.68 17.40 -24.34
CA LYS A 38 -4.72 17.35 -23.29
C LYS A 38 -4.76 16.03 -22.53
N LEU A 39 -4.19 14.96 -23.11
CA LEU A 39 -4.16 13.62 -22.50
C LEU A 39 -2.84 13.30 -21.79
N LEU A 40 -1.74 13.98 -22.09
CA LEU A 40 -0.44 13.72 -21.45
C LEU A 40 -0.36 14.29 -20.02
N VAL A 41 -0.92 15.47 -19.80
CA VAL A 41 -0.93 16.13 -18.48
C VAL A 41 -1.66 15.32 -17.40
N PRO A 42 -2.89 14.81 -17.60
CA PRO A 42 -3.57 14.02 -16.57
C PRO A 42 -2.91 12.65 -16.33
N VAL A 43 -2.31 12.03 -17.35
CA VAL A 43 -1.62 10.73 -17.21
C VAL A 43 -0.36 10.87 -16.37
N VAL A 44 0.47 11.89 -16.61
CA VAL A 44 1.70 12.12 -15.84
C VAL A 44 1.38 12.47 -14.39
N ALA A 45 0.35 13.30 -14.14
CA ALA A 45 -0.09 13.62 -12.78
C ALA A 45 -0.58 12.39 -12.00
N SER A 46 -1.28 11.47 -12.66
CA SER A 46 -1.78 10.24 -12.04
C SER A 46 -0.66 9.30 -11.59
N VAL A 47 0.43 9.19 -12.37
CA VAL A 47 1.56 8.30 -12.04
C VAL A 47 2.32 8.83 -10.81
N VAL A 48 2.58 10.14 -10.74
CA VAL A 48 3.29 10.76 -9.62
C VAL A 48 2.51 10.59 -8.31
N SER A 49 1.19 10.79 -8.35
CA SER A 49 0.31 10.60 -7.19
C SER A 49 0.33 9.15 -6.67
N PHE A 50 0.25 8.18 -7.58
CA PHE A 50 0.27 6.76 -7.21
C PHE A 50 1.60 6.33 -6.57
N VAL A 51 2.73 6.78 -7.10
CA VAL A 51 4.07 6.46 -6.56
C VAL A 51 4.23 6.99 -5.11
N ILE A 52 3.74 8.19 -4.82
CA ILE A 52 3.79 8.77 -3.47
C ILE A 52 2.96 7.93 -2.50
N ILE A 53 1.73 7.54 -2.88
CA ILE A 53 0.85 6.70 -2.04
C ILE A 53 1.51 5.36 -1.73
N VAL A 54 2.10 4.69 -2.73
CA VAL A 54 2.81 3.41 -2.54
C VAL A 54 4.01 3.57 -1.60
N ALA A 55 4.79 4.64 -1.75
CA ALA A 55 5.93 4.93 -0.89
C ALA A 55 5.51 5.18 0.57
N VAL A 56 4.42 5.93 0.80
CA VAL A 56 3.85 6.17 2.13
C VAL A 56 3.34 4.86 2.76
N MET A 57 2.63 4.03 1.99
CA MET A 57 2.16 2.73 2.47
C MET A 57 3.30 1.78 2.81
N ALA A 58 4.34 1.73 1.97
CA ALA A 58 5.53 0.91 2.23
C ALA A 58 6.30 1.40 3.47
N THR A 59 6.47 2.71 3.64
CA THR A 59 7.15 3.28 4.81
C THR A 59 6.38 3.03 6.10
N ILE A 60 5.05 3.16 6.10
CA ILE A 60 4.19 2.81 7.25
C ILE A 60 4.29 1.30 7.55
N PHE A 61 4.21 0.44 6.54
CA PHE A 61 4.29 -1.02 6.71
C PHE A 61 5.64 -1.46 7.28
N VAL A 62 6.74 -0.94 6.73
CA VAL A 62 8.10 -1.21 7.25
C VAL A 62 8.27 -0.64 8.65
N SER A 63 7.72 0.53 8.96
CA SER A 63 7.80 1.14 10.30
C SER A 63 7.00 0.33 11.33
N LYS A 64 5.79 -0.14 11.00
CA LYS A 64 5.00 -1.04 11.85
C LYS A 64 5.68 -2.41 12.03
N LYS A 65 6.27 -2.96 10.97
CA LYS A 65 7.05 -4.21 11.05
C LYS A 65 8.32 -4.04 11.90
N LYS A 66 9.00 -2.91 11.81
CA LYS A 66 10.15 -2.56 12.67
C LYS A 66 9.75 -2.35 14.14
N ARG A 67 8.55 -1.82 14.42
CA ARG A 67 7.99 -1.76 15.78
C ARG A 67 7.70 -3.16 16.36
N LYS A 68 7.38 -4.16 15.51
CA LYS A 68 7.28 -5.58 15.93
C LYS A 68 8.61 -6.34 15.94
N LEU A 69 9.68 -5.78 15.37
CA LEU A 69 11.02 -6.40 15.26
C LEU A 69 12.08 -5.73 16.16
N LYS A 70 11.68 -4.80 17.02
CA LYS A 70 12.53 -4.24 18.09
C LYS A 70 12.09 -4.77 19.47
N VAL A 71 11.97 -6.08 19.61
CA VAL A 71 12.21 -6.78 20.88
C VAL A 71 13.23 -7.89 20.59
N ASN A 72 14.46 -7.56 20.91
CA ASN A 72 15.64 -8.38 21.18
C ASN A 72 16.02 -9.56 20.25
N ARG A 73 17.23 -9.44 19.68
CA ARG A 73 18.02 -10.57 19.16
C ARG A 73 18.49 -11.46 20.33
N ARG A 74 18.51 -12.77 20.10
CA ARG A 74 19.07 -13.94 20.85
C ARG A 74 17.90 -14.92 21.10
N THR A 75 17.77 -16.08 20.46
CA THR A 75 18.73 -17.19 20.30
C THR A 75 18.19 -18.21 19.26
N PRO A 76 19.05 -18.86 18.43
CA PRO A 76 18.65 -19.95 17.55
C PRO A 76 18.61 -21.31 18.28
N ILE A 77 17.98 -21.40 19.45
CA ILE A 77 17.93 -22.64 20.28
C ILE A 77 16.49 -23.17 20.47
N ASN A 78 15.46 -22.43 20.06
CA ASN A 78 14.09 -22.73 20.48
C ASN A 78 13.39 -23.82 19.66
N LYS A 79 13.97 -24.32 18.55
CA LYS A 79 13.34 -25.40 17.78
C LYS A 79 13.44 -26.78 18.44
N LEU A 80 14.36 -26.98 19.38
CA LEU A 80 14.56 -28.30 20.04
C LEU A 80 13.90 -28.40 21.43
N VAL A 81 13.37 -27.30 21.99
CA VAL A 81 12.71 -27.28 23.31
C VAL A 81 11.22 -27.63 23.22
N ILE A 82 10.66 -27.65 22.01
CA ILE A 82 9.23 -27.88 21.74
C ILE A 82 8.79 -29.30 22.18
N LEU A 83 9.73 -30.25 22.37
CA LEU A 83 9.37 -31.63 22.71
C LEU A 83 9.15 -31.96 24.20
N SER A 84 9.55 -31.14 25.20
CA SER A 84 9.56 -31.63 26.61
C SER A 84 9.42 -30.60 27.73
N LYS A 85 8.45 -29.67 27.74
CA LYS A 85 8.23 -28.85 28.95
C LYS A 85 6.77 -28.72 29.37
N LYS A 86 6.32 -29.66 30.22
CA LYS A 86 5.36 -29.33 31.28
C LYS A 86 6.00 -28.26 32.17
N LYS A 87 5.81 -26.98 31.84
CA LYS A 87 6.31 -25.86 32.64
C LYS A 87 5.34 -25.63 33.80
N LYS A 88 5.86 -25.59 35.02
CA LYS A 88 5.10 -25.15 36.20
C LYS A 88 5.12 -23.62 36.22
N PHE A 89 3.98 -23.03 36.54
CA PHE A 89 3.81 -21.59 36.77
C PHE A 89 3.31 -21.40 38.19
N THR A 90 3.79 -20.35 38.83
CA THR A 90 3.27 -19.85 40.10
C THR A 90 1.96 -19.12 39.88
N TYR A 91 1.15 -18.95 40.93
CA TYR A 91 -0.13 -18.25 40.82
C TYR A 91 0.04 -16.80 40.35
N SER A 92 1.04 -16.08 40.87
CA SER A 92 1.33 -14.71 40.46
C SER A 92 1.73 -14.60 38.98
N GLU A 93 2.40 -15.61 38.42
CA GLU A 93 2.64 -15.67 36.97
C GLU A 93 1.34 -15.86 36.18
N ILE A 94 0.41 -16.68 36.71
CA ILE A 94 -0.92 -16.87 36.11
C ILE A 94 -1.74 -15.58 36.16
N GLU A 95 -1.75 -14.87 37.28
CA GLU A 95 -2.41 -13.55 37.41
C GLU A 95 -1.81 -12.55 36.42
N ALA A 96 -0.48 -12.45 36.36
CA ALA A 96 0.20 -11.55 35.45
C ALA A 96 -0.13 -11.85 33.98
N MET A 97 -0.11 -13.13 33.56
CA MET A 97 -0.41 -13.48 32.16
C MET A 97 -1.89 -13.31 31.80
N THR A 98 -2.81 -13.40 32.76
CA THR A 98 -4.26 -13.25 32.52
C THR A 98 -4.79 -11.84 32.82
N ASN A 99 -3.91 -10.89 33.14
CA ASN A 99 -4.27 -9.57 33.64
C ASN A 99 -5.28 -9.63 34.79
N ASN A 100 -4.97 -10.39 35.84
CA ASN A 100 -5.86 -10.68 36.97
C ASN A 100 -7.20 -11.31 36.54
N PHE A 101 -7.15 -12.28 35.62
CA PHE A 101 -8.34 -12.98 35.11
C PHE A 101 -9.40 -12.06 34.49
N GLU A 102 -9.00 -10.95 33.85
CA GLU A 102 -9.94 -9.94 33.33
C GLU A 102 -10.86 -10.48 32.21
N ARG A 103 -10.34 -11.34 31.33
CA ARG A 103 -11.03 -11.73 30.10
C ARG A 103 -11.36 -13.22 30.06
N ALA A 104 -12.57 -13.57 30.49
CA ALA A 104 -13.15 -14.90 30.27
C ALA A 104 -13.44 -15.13 28.78
N ILE A 105 -13.11 -16.33 28.29
CA ILE A 105 -13.32 -16.78 26.92
C ILE A 105 -14.15 -18.07 26.82
N GLY A 106 -14.48 -18.69 27.96
CA GLY A 106 -15.39 -19.83 28.02
C GLY A 106 -15.70 -20.24 29.45
N GLU A 107 -16.92 -20.74 29.67
CA GLU A 107 -17.41 -21.19 30.98
C GLU A 107 -18.18 -22.51 30.81
N GLY A 108 -18.11 -23.36 31.83
CA GLY A 108 -18.86 -24.61 31.86
C GLY A 108 -18.65 -25.38 33.17
N GLY A 109 -19.16 -26.61 33.27
CA GLY A 109 -19.10 -27.41 34.50
C GLY A 109 -17.70 -27.82 34.98
N PHE A 110 -16.65 -27.47 34.23
CA PHE A 110 -15.25 -27.71 34.59
C PHE A 110 -14.50 -26.42 34.94
N GLY A 111 -15.23 -25.31 35.10
CA GLY A 111 -14.71 -23.98 35.43
C GLY A 111 -14.59 -23.02 34.26
N THR A 112 -13.82 -21.95 34.46
CA THR A 112 -13.72 -20.80 33.54
C THR A 112 -12.37 -20.80 32.84
N VAL A 113 -12.39 -20.53 31.54
CA VAL A 113 -11.20 -20.35 30.71
C VAL A 113 -10.99 -18.87 30.49
N TYR A 114 -9.81 -18.37 30.84
CA TYR A 114 -9.39 -16.97 30.65
C TYR A 114 -8.36 -16.86 29.53
N HIS A 115 -8.41 -15.75 28.80
CA HIS A 115 -7.38 -15.35 27.87
C HIS A 115 -6.14 -14.87 28.63
N GLY A 116 -4.95 -15.26 28.19
CA GLY A 116 -3.70 -14.72 28.71
C GLY A 116 -2.60 -14.60 27.67
N SER A 117 -1.50 -13.96 28.05
CA SER A 117 -0.29 -13.86 27.23
C SER A 117 0.97 -14.20 28.01
N LEU A 118 1.72 -15.18 27.50
CA LEU A 118 3.03 -15.55 28.02
C LEU A 118 4.11 -14.70 27.31
N ASN A 119 4.86 -13.93 28.09
CA ASN A 119 5.90 -13.01 27.61
C ASN A 119 5.41 -12.00 26.55
N ASP A 120 4.15 -11.56 26.61
CA ASP A 120 3.51 -10.61 25.69
C ASP A 120 3.50 -11.01 24.19
N ILE A 121 3.88 -12.25 23.89
CA ILE A 121 4.08 -12.74 22.51
C ILE A 121 3.23 -13.97 22.26
N GLU A 122 3.24 -14.92 23.20
CA GLU A 122 2.51 -16.18 23.06
C GLU A 122 1.13 -16.03 23.71
N GLN A 123 0.07 -16.26 22.94
CA GLN A 123 -1.29 -16.24 23.45
C GLN A 123 -1.62 -17.60 24.08
N VAL A 124 -2.23 -17.59 25.25
CA VAL A 124 -2.55 -18.80 26.02
C VAL A 124 -3.99 -18.78 26.52
N ALA A 125 -4.51 -19.97 26.83
CA ALA A 125 -5.78 -20.15 27.50
C ALA A 125 -5.53 -20.76 28.88
N VAL A 126 -5.96 -20.07 29.95
CA VAL A 126 -5.81 -20.53 31.33
C VAL A 126 -7.15 -21.07 31.81
N LYS A 127 -7.25 -22.38 32.02
CA LYS A 127 -8.44 -23.00 32.62
C LYS A 127 -8.30 -23.03 34.13
N VAL A 128 -9.19 -22.33 34.81
CA VAL A 128 -9.35 -22.38 36.26
C VAL A 128 -10.44 -23.39 36.56
N LEU A 129 -10.12 -24.44 37.31
CA LEU A 129 -11.07 -25.46 37.71
C LEU A 129 -11.96 -24.92 38.85
N SER A 130 -13.26 -25.19 38.77
CA SER A 130 -14.22 -24.95 39.86
C SER A 130 -14.14 -26.03 40.93
#